data_AF-A0A1M3P3V2-F1
#
_entry.id   AF-A0A1M3P3V2-F1
#
_cell.length_a   1.000
_cell.length_b   1.000
_cell.length_c   1.000
_cell.angle_alpha   90.00
_cell.angle_beta   90.00
_cell.angle_gamma   90.00
#
_symmetry.space_group_name_H-M   'P 1'
#
loop_
_entity.id
_entity.type
_entity.pdbx_description
1 polymer ?
#
loop_
_entity_poly.entity_id
_entity_poly.type
_entity_poly.pdbx_seq_one_letter_code
_entity_poly.pdbx_strand_id
1 'polypeptide(L)'
;MDIPQLKLLAGRVRGLLQQSACLIGHSQALDLIAALPGLRNWPEVMAFPERVAACELGTAATSRLTYRINKKFSLGVEPKELLASLTEGSAAPARNVLQVWPGGPLPGVYVTTSDQAINALLARYEEATDGGLVYAERAANGWEGSIDLGEYGLWSSGINRLQSGTLLVVGPLQLDQSTWKDAAERVEMACLHALNSEHRVAILMDTPTPDHLFDDLDLMVRTLREDSSDAHTALRGVVSEAGDLLERHPFADGYAKPAAIKTKASLDAIPKSVLEPLRRELAAHTSGMVLFGATHDSEHAAYEQLAAALALTDHAGPAARIMIRHRSTPAKDWMVPDPIKQLPFLPSIQSAYAQGFRRILVDPLYSSDAAWLGYDDVLFMGTTFEHEVTNVALTMVSRSGSRESEVLALQQIIAVLGVLRIESKKGGCVVSDLFVRGTAQGPTGTRWEDFEDFLTSHRVVRWQDELTALLDAGVVSATAVKGAMRRNTHLLEFLAARRGAKKVS
;
A
#
# COMPACT_ATOMS: atom_id res chain seq x y z
N MET A 1 -14.26 -38.78 13.41
CA MET A 1 -14.00 -37.38 13.82
C MET A 1 -12.67 -36.94 13.22
N ASP A 2 -12.35 -35.65 13.18
CA ASP A 2 -11.00 -35.20 12.79
C ASP A 2 -10.23 -34.55 13.96
N ILE A 3 -8.93 -34.30 13.77
CA ILE A 3 -8.06 -33.70 14.80
C ILE A 3 -8.56 -32.30 15.22
N PRO A 4 -8.94 -31.40 14.29
CA PRO A 4 -9.57 -30.12 14.64
C PRO A 4 -10.82 -30.27 15.53
N GLN A 5 -11.73 -31.18 15.19
CA GLN A 5 -12.94 -31.48 15.94
C GLN A 5 -12.60 -31.97 17.36
N LEU A 6 -11.56 -32.81 17.49
CA LEU A 6 -11.11 -33.30 18.80
C LEU A 6 -10.52 -32.17 19.66
N LYS A 7 -9.79 -31.21 19.07
CA LYS A 7 -9.31 -30.01 19.79
C LYS A 7 -10.47 -29.12 20.27
N LEU A 8 -11.51 -28.96 19.45
CA LEU A 8 -12.71 -28.21 19.83
C LEU A 8 -13.43 -28.87 21.02
N LEU A 9 -13.56 -30.20 21.00
CA LEU A 9 -14.14 -30.95 22.13
C LEU A 9 -13.27 -30.88 23.39
N ALA A 10 -11.94 -30.84 23.26
CA ALA A 10 -11.04 -30.61 24.41
C ALA A 10 -11.30 -29.25 25.08
N GLY A 11 -11.53 -28.20 24.27
CA GLY A 11 -11.93 -26.88 24.77
C GLY A 11 -13.25 -26.91 25.53
N ARG A 12 -14.25 -27.66 25.03
CA ARG A 12 -15.54 -27.83 25.73
C ARG A 12 -15.40 -28.58 27.05
N VAL A 13 -14.64 -29.68 27.06
CA VAL A 13 -14.36 -30.44 28.30
C VAL A 13 -13.64 -29.58 29.33
N ARG A 14 -12.68 -28.75 28.90
CA ARG A 14 -12.03 -27.76 29.78
C ARG A 14 -13.03 -26.80 30.39
N GLY A 15 -13.93 -26.23 29.58
CA GLY A 15 -14.99 -25.33 30.07
C GLY A 15 -15.91 -25.99 31.10
N LEU A 16 -16.32 -27.24 30.86
CA LEU A 16 -17.15 -28.02 31.81
C LEU A 16 -16.43 -28.29 33.13
N LEU A 17 -15.13 -28.63 33.07
CA LEU A 17 -14.33 -28.86 34.27
C LEU A 17 -14.09 -27.57 35.07
N GLN A 18 -13.91 -26.44 34.39
CA GLN A 18 -13.81 -25.13 35.04
C GLN A 18 -15.10 -24.74 35.78
N GLN A 19 -16.27 -25.03 35.21
CA GLN A 19 -17.56 -24.84 35.90
C GLN A 19 -17.68 -25.67 37.19
N SER A 20 -16.93 -26.78 37.26
CA SER A 20 -16.85 -27.66 38.44
C SER A 20 -15.63 -27.34 39.34
N ALA A 21 -15.11 -26.10 39.25
CA ALA A 21 -13.93 -25.61 39.99
C ALA A 21 -12.63 -26.43 39.77
N CYS A 22 -12.56 -27.23 38.70
CA CYS A 22 -11.38 -27.99 38.33
C CYS A 22 -10.59 -27.23 37.25
N LEU A 23 -9.52 -26.55 37.66
CA LEU A 23 -8.64 -25.83 36.75
C LEU A 23 -7.70 -26.80 36.04
N ILE A 24 -7.83 -26.90 34.72
CA ILE A 24 -6.92 -27.68 33.88
C ILE A 24 -6.37 -26.82 32.72
N GLY A 25 -5.11 -27.06 32.40
CA GLY A 25 -4.43 -26.44 31.25
C GLY A 25 -4.89 -27.04 29.91
N HIS A 26 -4.54 -26.38 28.81
CA HIS A 26 -4.89 -26.84 27.46
C HIS A 26 -4.27 -28.21 27.12
N SER A 27 -2.99 -28.40 27.42
CA SER A 27 -2.29 -29.69 27.23
C SER A 27 -2.96 -30.83 28.00
N GLN A 28 -3.41 -30.56 29.23
CA GLN A 28 -4.14 -31.52 30.05
C GLN A 28 -5.53 -31.83 29.48
N ALA A 29 -6.23 -30.84 28.91
CA ALA A 29 -7.50 -31.05 28.23
C ALA A 29 -7.35 -31.89 26.95
N LEU A 30 -6.27 -31.69 26.19
CA LEU A 30 -5.91 -32.50 25.03
C LEU A 30 -5.60 -33.96 25.42
N ASP A 31 -4.91 -34.17 26.54
CA ASP A 31 -4.66 -35.52 27.06
C ASP A 31 -5.94 -36.22 27.56
N LEU A 32 -6.90 -35.45 28.09
CA LEU A 32 -8.20 -35.98 28.48
C LEU A 32 -9.02 -36.37 27.25
N ILE A 33 -9.08 -35.52 26.22
CA ILE A 33 -9.91 -35.77 25.04
C ILE A 33 -9.43 -36.97 24.22
N ALA A 34 -8.15 -37.33 24.32
CA ALA A 34 -7.59 -38.55 23.73
C ALA A 34 -8.35 -39.82 24.15
N ALA A 35 -9.10 -39.78 25.27
CA ALA A 35 -9.97 -40.87 25.70
C ALA A 35 -11.09 -41.21 24.70
N LEU A 36 -11.57 -40.23 23.94
CA LEU A 36 -12.65 -40.42 22.97
C LEU A 36 -12.27 -41.48 21.92
N PRO A 37 -11.16 -41.38 21.17
CA PRO A 37 -10.68 -42.45 20.29
C PRO A 37 -10.02 -43.63 21.02
N GLY A 38 -10.02 -43.65 22.36
CA GLY A 38 -9.41 -44.72 23.16
C GLY A 38 -7.88 -44.66 23.19
N LEU A 39 -7.32 -43.45 23.16
CA LEU A 39 -5.88 -43.17 23.19
C LEU A 39 -5.47 -42.61 24.56
N ARG A 40 -4.20 -42.73 24.93
CA ARG A 40 -3.72 -42.39 26.28
C ARG A 40 -3.47 -40.90 26.47
N ASN A 41 -2.95 -40.21 25.47
CA ASN A 41 -2.53 -38.82 25.53
C ASN A 41 -2.55 -38.16 24.13
N TRP A 42 -2.28 -36.87 24.08
CA TRP A 42 -2.28 -36.11 22.83
C TRP A 42 -1.21 -36.56 21.81
N PRO A 43 0.04 -36.91 22.20
CA PRO A 43 1.01 -37.49 21.27
C PRO A 43 0.51 -38.74 20.53
N GLU A 44 -0.25 -39.62 21.20
CA GLU A 44 -0.86 -40.78 20.52
C GLU A 44 -1.96 -40.39 19.52
N VAL A 45 -2.71 -39.31 19.78
CA VAL A 45 -3.69 -38.78 18.81
C VAL A 45 -3.00 -38.36 17.52
N MET A 46 -1.84 -37.72 17.61
CA MET A 46 -1.04 -37.32 16.46
C MET A 46 -0.37 -38.50 15.75
N ALA A 47 0.02 -39.55 16.49
CA ALA A 47 0.64 -40.75 15.93
C ALA A 47 -0.36 -41.71 15.25
N PHE A 48 -1.65 -41.64 15.59
CA PHE A 48 -2.69 -42.55 15.08
C PHE A 48 -3.92 -41.79 14.52
N PRO A 49 -3.77 -40.96 13.47
CA PRO A 49 -4.86 -40.16 12.91
C PRO A 49 -6.02 -41.02 12.38
N GLU A 50 -5.75 -42.22 11.87
CA GLU A 50 -6.76 -43.17 11.39
C GLU A 50 -7.74 -43.60 12.51
N ARG A 51 -7.25 -43.72 13.76
CA ARG A 51 -8.11 -44.03 14.92
C ARG A 51 -9.00 -42.86 15.33
N VAL A 52 -8.55 -41.63 15.08
CA VAL A 52 -9.35 -40.42 15.29
C VAL A 52 -10.45 -40.35 14.22
N ALA A 53 -10.08 -40.61 12.96
CA ALA A 53 -11.00 -40.68 11.83
C ALA A 53 -12.13 -41.69 12.08
N ALA A 54 -11.80 -42.90 12.52
CA ALA A 54 -12.75 -43.98 12.80
C ALA A 54 -13.59 -43.78 14.07
N CYS A 55 -13.29 -42.79 14.91
CA CYS A 55 -14.04 -42.53 16.13
C CYS A 55 -15.24 -41.61 15.86
N GLU A 56 -16.42 -42.02 16.32
CA GLU A 56 -17.62 -41.18 16.35
C GLU A 56 -17.93 -40.72 17.78
N LEU A 57 -18.51 -39.53 17.93
CA LEU A 57 -18.97 -39.04 19.21
C LEU A 57 -20.27 -39.75 19.58
N GLY A 58 -20.22 -40.64 20.55
CA GLY A 58 -21.36 -41.42 21.01
C GLY A 58 -21.12 -42.01 22.39
N THR A 59 -22.10 -42.74 22.92
CA THR A 59 -22.13 -43.22 24.30
C THR A 59 -20.86 -43.98 24.71
N ALA A 60 -20.34 -44.86 23.85
CA ALA A 60 -19.13 -45.63 24.15
C ALA A 60 -17.86 -44.77 24.25
N ALA A 61 -17.71 -43.75 23.39
CA ALA A 61 -16.60 -42.81 23.43
C ALA A 61 -16.69 -41.89 24.65
N THR A 62 -17.88 -41.37 24.92
CA THR A 62 -18.13 -40.49 26.06
C THR A 62 -17.98 -41.22 27.39
N SER A 63 -18.34 -42.50 27.50
CA SER A 63 -18.07 -43.30 28.71
C SER A 63 -16.57 -43.43 29.03
N ARG A 64 -15.70 -43.56 28.02
CA ARG A 64 -14.24 -43.58 28.23
C ARG A 64 -13.72 -42.26 28.76
N LEU A 65 -14.20 -41.16 28.19
CA LEU A 65 -13.86 -39.81 28.64
C LEU A 65 -14.37 -39.54 30.06
N THR A 66 -15.62 -39.89 30.34
CA THR A 66 -16.25 -39.75 31.66
C THR A 66 -15.48 -40.53 32.72
N TYR A 67 -15.14 -41.80 32.45
CA TYR A 67 -14.30 -42.60 33.34
C TYR A 67 -12.96 -41.93 33.62
N ARG A 68 -12.31 -41.35 32.60
CA ARG A 68 -11.02 -40.65 32.76
C ARG A 68 -11.17 -39.39 33.61
N ILE A 69 -12.23 -38.62 33.42
CA ILE A 69 -12.54 -37.42 34.19
C ILE A 69 -12.81 -37.79 35.65
N ASN A 70 -13.71 -38.73 35.90
CA ASN A 70 -14.10 -39.14 37.25
C ASN A 70 -12.92 -39.76 38.00
N LYS A 71 -12.08 -40.54 37.32
CA LYS A 71 -10.85 -41.11 37.90
C LYS A 71 -9.81 -40.05 38.25
N LYS A 72 -9.66 -38.99 37.43
CA LYS A 72 -8.60 -37.99 37.60
C LYS A 72 -9.01 -36.84 38.53
N PHE A 73 -10.29 -36.48 38.56
CA PHE A 73 -10.79 -35.30 39.28
C PHE A 73 -11.85 -35.63 40.33
N SER A 74 -12.19 -36.91 40.53
CA SER A 74 -13.22 -37.36 41.49
C SER A 74 -14.57 -36.68 41.30
N LEU A 75 -14.88 -36.29 40.06
CA LEU A 75 -16.17 -35.71 39.70
C LEU A 75 -17.19 -36.84 39.47
N GLY A 76 -18.45 -36.60 39.80
CA GLY A 76 -19.56 -37.52 39.57
C GLY A 76 -20.24 -37.28 38.24
N VAL A 77 -19.48 -37.12 37.15
CA VAL A 77 -20.06 -36.81 35.83
C VAL A 77 -20.70 -38.05 35.23
N GLU A 78 -21.94 -37.95 34.75
CA GLU A 78 -22.64 -39.04 34.06
C GLU A 78 -22.37 -39.02 32.54
N PRO A 79 -22.14 -40.18 31.89
CA PRO A 79 -21.82 -40.23 30.46
C PRO A 79 -22.88 -39.63 29.54
N LYS A 80 -24.15 -39.67 29.93
CA LYS A 80 -25.27 -39.10 29.16
C LYS A 80 -25.29 -37.57 29.23
N GLU A 81 -25.01 -37.00 30.40
CA GLU A 81 -24.93 -35.55 30.62
C GLU A 81 -23.73 -34.96 29.88
N LEU A 82 -22.59 -35.66 29.92
CA LEU A 82 -21.41 -35.27 29.16
C LEU A 82 -21.66 -35.36 27.65
N LEU A 83 -22.38 -36.38 27.19
CA LEU A 83 -22.71 -36.51 25.76
C LEU A 83 -23.64 -35.38 25.31
N ALA A 84 -24.66 -35.04 26.08
CA ALA A 84 -25.56 -33.93 25.79
C ALA A 84 -24.78 -32.60 25.72
N SER A 85 -23.91 -32.34 26.70
CA SER A 85 -23.08 -31.12 26.76
C SER A 85 -22.08 -31.01 25.62
N LEU A 86 -21.61 -32.15 25.09
CA LEU A 86 -20.70 -32.17 23.93
C LEU A 86 -21.45 -32.07 22.59
N THR A 87 -22.77 -32.33 22.56
CA THR A 87 -23.59 -32.40 21.34
C THR A 87 -24.46 -31.16 21.12
N GLU A 88 -25.03 -30.57 22.18
CA GLU A 88 -25.89 -29.38 22.09
C GLU A 88 -25.06 -28.09 21.96
N GLY A 89 -24.95 -27.56 20.74
CA GLY A 89 -24.59 -26.18 20.50
C GLY A 89 -25.82 -25.37 20.07
N SER A 90 -26.26 -24.41 20.90
CA SER A 90 -27.10 -23.22 20.61
C SER A 90 -28.39 -23.09 21.46
N ALA A 91 -28.34 -22.20 22.47
CA ALA A 91 -29.36 -21.20 22.80
C ALA A 91 -28.83 -20.27 23.93
N ALA A 92 -28.56 -19.00 23.60
CA ALA A 92 -27.98 -17.95 24.47
C ALA A 92 -29.05 -17.27 25.38
N PRO A 93 -28.75 -16.24 26.22
CA PRO A 93 -27.48 -15.69 26.70
C PRO A 93 -27.41 -15.49 28.24
N ALA A 94 -26.21 -15.59 28.82
CA ALA A 94 -25.82 -14.73 29.93
C ALA A 94 -24.36 -14.34 29.73
N ARG A 95 -24.14 -13.02 29.63
CA ARG A 95 -22.85 -12.35 29.51
C ARG A 95 -21.82 -12.98 30.46
N ASN A 96 -20.91 -13.75 29.88
CA ASN A 96 -19.55 -14.02 30.33
C ASN A 96 -18.87 -14.68 29.13
N VAL A 97 -18.68 -13.89 28.06
CA VAL A 97 -17.85 -14.30 26.93
C VAL A 97 -16.47 -14.55 27.51
N LEU A 98 -15.96 -15.78 27.39
CA LEU A 98 -14.58 -16.12 27.75
C LEU A 98 -13.66 -15.18 26.96
N GLN A 99 -13.18 -14.13 27.63
CA GLN A 99 -12.19 -13.23 27.07
C GLN A 99 -10.81 -13.86 27.27
N VAL A 100 -10.02 -13.93 26.20
CA VAL A 100 -8.66 -14.50 26.26
C VAL A 100 -7.74 -13.63 27.12
N TRP A 101 -8.05 -12.33 27.23
CA TRP A 101 -7.31 -11.37 28.04
C TRP A 101 -8.27 -10.38 28.73
N PRO A 102 -8.96 -10.79 29.82
CA PRO A 102 -10.02 -9.99 30.45
C PRO A 102 -9.52 -8.73 31.17
N GLY A 103 -8.32 -8.79 31.75
CA GLY A 103 -7.65 -7.64 32.37
C GLY A 103 -6.76 -6.84 31.40
N GLY A 104 -6.81 -7.18 30.10
CA GLY A 104 -6.02 -6.53 29.07
C GLY A 104 -6.57 -5.17 28.63
N PRO A 105 -5.82 -4.42 27.82
CA PRO A 105 -6.24 -3.13 27.24
C PRO A 105 -7.57 -3.23 26.49
N LEU A 106 -8.27 -2.13 26.21
CA LEU A 106 -9.56 -2.23 25.51
C LEU A 106 -9.42 -2.76 24.08
N PRO A 107 -10.42 -3.50 23.54
CA PRO A 107 -10.47 -3.87 22.13
C PRO A 107 -10.35 -2.66 21.21
N GLY A 108 -9.61 -2.82 20.12
CA GLY A 108 -9.25 -1.71 19.25
C GLY A 108 -8.02 -2.02 18.39
N VAL A 109 -7.77 -1.13 17.45
CA VAL A 109 -6.58 -1.13 16.60
C VAL A 109 -5.51 -0.26 17.24
N TYR A 110 -4.34 -0.86 17.46
CA TYR A 110 -3.14 -0.22 17.98
C TYR A 110 -2.02 -0.35 16.96
N VAL A 111 -1.26 0.71 16.75
CA VAL A 111 -0.29 0.77 15.66
C VAL A 111 1.12 1.03 16.18
N THR A 112 2.12 0.57 15.44
CA THR A 112 3.52 0.88 15.72
C THR A 112 4.35 0.77 14.45
N THR A 113 5.51 1.43 14.43
CA THR A 113 6.53 1.28 13.39
C THR A 113 7.74 0.47 13.88
N SER A 114 7.64 -0.15 15.07
CA SER A 114 8.73 -0.82 15.75
C SER A 114 8.49 -2.32 15.88
N ASP A 115 9.34 -3.12 15.24
CA ASP A 115 9.37 -4.58 15.46
C ASP A 115 9.64 -4.93 16.93
N GLN A 116 10.41 -4.10 17.65
CA GLN A 116 10.69 -4.29 19.06
C GLN A 116 9.42 -4.17 19.90
N ALA A 117 8.57 -3.18 19.62
CA ALA A 117 7.29 -3.01 20.27
C ALA A 117 6.35 -4.22 20.06
N ILE A 118 6.33 -4.79 18.86
CA ILE A 118 5.57 -6.02 18.56
C ILE A 118 6.10 -7.20 19.37
N ASN A 119 7.42 -7.43 19.39
CA ASN A 119 8.01 -8.53 20.16
C ASN A 119 7.74 -8.39 21.66
N ALA A 120 7.84 -7.17 22.20
CA ALA A 120 7.51 -6.89 23.60
C ALA A 120 6.02 -7.15 23.90
N LEU A 121 5.12 -6.77 22.99
CA LEU A 121 3.69 -7.04 23.10
C LEU A 121 3.39 -8.54 23.14
N LEU A 122 4.03 -9.32 22.26
CA LEU A 122 3.86 -10.78 22.20
C LEU A 122 4.27 -11.43 23.53
N ALA A 123 5.44 -11.06 24.07
CA ALA A 123 5.92 -11.57 25.35
C ALA A 123 4.94 -11.27 26.50
N ARG A 124 4.38 -10.06 26.52
CA ARG A 124 3.42 -9.66 27.56
C ARG A 124 2.06 -10.34 27.41
N TYR A 125 1.60 -10.51 26.18
CA TYR A 125 0.38 -11.25 25.91
C TYR A 125 0.53 -12.71 26.35
N GLU A 126 1.67 -13.33 26.06
CA GLU A 126 1.96 -14.71 26.48
C GLU A 126 1.94 -14.86 28.01
N GLU A 127 2.61 -13.95 28.73
CA GLU A 127 2.60 -13.91 30.19
C GLU A 127 1.18 -13.69 30.76
N ALA A 128 0.42 -12.75 30.19
CA ALA A 128 -0.89 -12.38 30.69
C ALA A 128 -1.99 -13.42 30.38
N THR A 129 -1.75 -14.30 29.41
CA THR A 129 -2.74 -15.29 28.94
C THR A 129 -2.33 -16.74 29.19
N ASP A 130 -1.20 -16.97 29.88
CA ASP A 130 -0.63 -18.29 30.16
C ASP A 130 -0.43 -19.12 28.88
N GLY A 131 0.20 -18.50 27.87
CA GLY A 131 0.45 -19.14 26.56
C GLY A 131 -0.74 -19.09 25.59
N GLY A 132 -1.54 -18.03 25.63
CA GLY A 132 -2.64 -17.82 24.67
C GLY A 132 -2.15 -17.76 23.23
N LEU A 133 -2.95 -18.30 22.30
CA LEU A 133 -2.63 -18.26 20.87
C LEU A 133 -2.66 -16.82 20.35
N VAL A 134 -1.64 -16.46 19.58
CA VAL A 134 -1.58 -15.22 18.80
C VAL A 134 -1.84 -15.55 17.34
N TYR A 135 -2.62 -14.74 16.65
CA TYR A 135 -2.82 -14.89 15.20
C TYR A 135 -2.06 -13.78 14.49
N ALA A 136 -1.13 -14.17 13.64
CA ALA A 136 -0.14 -13.26 13.09
C ALA A 136 -0.08 -13.34 11.56
N GLU A 137 0.22 -12.21 10.94
CA GLU A 137 0.85 -12.15 9.63
C GLU A 137 2.38 -12.09 9.80
N ARG A 138 3.10 -11.71 8.74
CA ARG A 138 4.56 -11.75 8.64
C ARG A 138 5.31 -11.11 9.84
N ALA A 139 4.76 -10.07 10.46
CA ALA A 139 5.35 -9.35 11.59
C ALA A 139 5.54 -10.22 12.85
N ALA A 140 4.78 -11.30 13.02
CA ALA A 140 4.86 -12.16 14.20
C ALA A 140 4.87 -13.67 13.91
N ASN A 141 4.95 -14.07 12.62
CA ASN A 141 5.02 -15.47 12.20
C ASN A 141 6.22 -16.26 12.77
N GLY A 142 7.25 -15.57 13.28
CA GLY A 142 8.40 -16.19 13.93
C GLY A 142 8.20 -16.52 15.42
N TRP A 143 7.09 -16.11 16.03
CA TRP A 143 6.82 -16.34 17.46
C TRP A 143 6.28 -17.74 17.71
N GLU A 144 6.79 -18.45 18.72
CA GLU A 144 6.46 -19.87 18.97
C GLU A 144 4.96 -20.10 19.22
N GLY A 145 4.27 -19.14 19.86
CA GLY A 145 2.83 -19.16 20.09
C GLY A 145 1.95 -18.59 18.97
N SER A 146 2.52 -18.25 17.81
CA SER A 146 1.79 -17.66 16.69
C SER A 146 1.14 -18.69 15.77
N ILE A 147 -0.04 -18.35 15.25
CA ILE A 147 -0.71 -19.01 14.14
C ILE A 147 -0.64 -18.07 12.95
N ASP A 148 0.03 -18.51 11.89
CA ASP A 148 0.09 -17.80 10.62
C ASP A 148 -1.31 -17.71 10.00
N LEU A 149 -1.75 -16.49 9.72
CA LEU A 149 -3.01 -16.20 9.05
C LEU A 149 -2.98 -16.55 7.55
N GLY A 150 -1.79 -16.83 7.00
CA GLY A 150 -1.60 -17.29 5.63
C GLY A 150 -1.98 -16.26 4.57
N GLU A 151 -2.18 -16.72 3.33
CA GLU A 151 -2.40 -15.84 2.17
C GLU A 151 -3.68 -14.98 2.27
N TYR A 152 -4.69 -15.44 3.00
CA TYR A 152 -5.96 -14.72 3.16
C TYR A 152 -5.94 -13.74 4.35
N GLY A 153 -4.92 -13.76 5.21
CA GLY A 153 -4.74 -12.79 6.30
C GLY A 153 -6.01 -12.58 7.14
N LEU A 154 -6.38 -11.32 7.33
CA LEU A 154 -7.59 -10.88 8.03
C LEU A 154 -8.93 -11.30 7.39
N TRP A 155 -8.93 -11.77 6.14
CA TRP A 155 -10.13 -12.30 5.46
C TRP A 155 -10.36 -13.79 5.70
N SER A 156 -9.48 -14.43 6.48
CA SER A 156 -9.67 -15.84 6.85
C SER A 156 -10.97 -16.04 7.63
N SER A 157 -11.85 -16.92 7.12
CA SER A 157 -13.11 -17.28 7.78
C SER A 157 -12.93 -17.88 9.18
N GLY A 158 -11.72 -18.34 9.51
CA GLY A 158 -11.36 -18.83 10.84
C GLY A 158 -11.34 -17.74 11.91
N ILE A 159 -11.08 -16.47 11.54
CA ILE A 159 -10.97 -15.35 12.48
C ILE A 159 -12.31 -15.09 13.18
N ASN A 160 -13.44 -15.23 12.47
CA ASN A 160 -14.76 -15.06 13.04
C ASN A 160 -15.12 -16.09 14.13
N ARG A 161 -14.30 -17.14 14.29
CA ARG A 161 -14.48 -18.18 15.31
C ARG A 161 -13.60 -17.95 16.55
N LEU A 162 -12.76 -16.91 16.53
CA LEU A 162 -11.87 -16.58 17.64
C LEU A 162 -12.67 -16.00 18.80
N GLN A 163 -12.15 -16.19 20.01
CA GLN A 163 -12.76 -15.67 21.21
C GLN A 163 -12.56 -14.15 21.30
N SER A 164 -13.50 -13.45 21.94
CA SER A 164 -13.36 -12.01 22.23
C SER A 164 -12.05 -11.75 22.99
N GLY A 165 -11.42 -10.62 22.69
CA GLY A 165 -10.17 -10.20 23.31
C GLY A 165 -8.91 -10.90 22.81
N THR A 166 -9.00 -11.76 21.79
CA THR A 166 -7.83 -12.36 21.11
C THR A 166 -6.93 -11.26 20.53
N LEU A 167 -5.61 -11.46 20.63
CA LEU A 167 -4.61 -10.61 19.97
C LEU A 167 -4.38 -11.06 18.52
N LEU A 168 -4.58 -10.13 17.59
CA LEU A 168 -4.21 -10.25 16.19
C LEU A 168 -3.00 -9.34 15.90
N VAL A 169 -2.00 -9.83 15.18
CA VAL A 169 -0.84 -9.05 14.75
C VAL A 169 -0.77 -9.00 13.23
N VAL A 170 -0.78 -7.80 12.66
CA VAL A 170 -0.91 -7.55 11.21
C VAL A 170 0.32 -6.81 10.71
N GLY A 171 0.75 -7.10 9.48
CA GLY A 171 1.86 -6.41 8.84
C GLY A 171 3.17 -7.22 8.74
N PRO A 172 4.31 -6.56 8.42
CA PRO A 172 4.44 -5.13 8.19
C PRO A 172 3.60 -4.66 6.99
N LEU A 173 2.78 -3.64 7.22
CA LEU A 173 2.04 -2.95 6.16
C LEU A 173 2.90 -1.81 5.64
N GLN A 174 3.35 -1.96 4.40
CA GLN A 174 4.09 -0.93 3.69
C GLN A 174 3.14 0.16 3.22
N LEU A 175 3.42 1.41 3.59
CA LEU A 175 2.68 2.59 3.16
C LEU A 175 3.44 3.32 2.05
N ASP A 176 3.07 2.99 0.82
CA ASP A 176 3.48 3.69 -0.38
C ASP A 176 2.30 3.81 -1.36
N GLN A 177 2.49 4.53 -2.46
CA GLN A 177 1.41 4.79 -3.41
C GLN A 177 0.86 3.52 -4.05
N SER A 178 1.69 2.50 -4.24
CA SER A 178 1.31 1.23 -4.87
C SER A 178 0.53 0.31 -3.94
N THR A 179 0.76 0.41 -2.63
CA THR A 179 0.10 -0.43 -1.61
C THR A 179 -0.95 0.32 -0.80
N TRP A 180 -1.12 1.63 -0.99
CA TRP A 180 -2.02 2.47 -0.19
C TRP A 180 -3.43 1.90 -0.05
N LYS A 181 -4.03 1.47 -1.17
CA LYS A 181 -5.39 0.91 -1.20
C LYS A 181 -5.45 -0.40 -0.43
N ASP A 182 -4.56 -1.33 -0.73
CA ASP A 182 -4.47 -2.64 -0.05
C ASP A 182 -4.18 -2.50 1.45
N ALA A 183 -3.39 -1.51 1.86
CA ALA A 183 -3.12 -1.19 3.26
C ALA A 183 -4.37 -0.63 3.93
N ALA A 184 -5.08 0.29 3.27
CA ALA A 184 -6.33 0.85 3.77
C ALA A 184 -7.37 -0.26 4.01
N GLU A 185 -7.56 -1.17 3.05
CA GLU A 185 -8.52 -2.28 3.16
C GLU A 185 -8.16 -3.23 4.32
N ARG A 186 -6.86 -3.48 4.56
CA ARG A 186 -6.39 -4.25 5.71
C ARG A 186 -6.67 -3.55 7.04
N VAL A 187 -6.40 -2.25 7.12
CA VAL A 187 -6.68 -1.45 8.33
C VAL A 187 -8.18 -1.40 8.61
N GLU A 188 -9.01 -1.24 7.58
CA GLU A 188 -10.47 -1.31 7.71
C GLU A 188 -10.92 -2.66 8.27
N MET A 189 -10.41 -3.77 7.71
CA MET A 189 -10.73 -5.11 8.22
C MET A 189 -10.28 -5.31 9.67
N ALA A 190 -9.12 -4.78 10.05
CA ALA A 190 -8.68 -4.78 11.43
C ALA A 190 -9.66 -4.02 12.34
N CYS A 191 -10.15 -2.86 11.89
CA CYS A 191 -11.18 -2.10 12.60
C CYS A 191 -12.48 -2.90 12.76
N LEU A 192 -12.94 -3.57 11.71
CA LEU A 192 -14.15 -4.40 11.75
C LEU A 192 -14.00 -5.59 12.72
N HIS A 193 -12.83 -6.22 12.78
CA HIS A 193 -12.55 -7.28 13.76
C HIS A 193 -12.51 -6.75 15.20
N ALA A 194 -11.97 -5.55 15.40
CA ALA A 194 -11.97 -4.91 16.71
C ALA A 194 -13.39 -4.54 17.18
N LEU A 195 -14.26 -4.03 16.30
CA LEU A 195 -15.63 -3.63 16.65
C LEU A 195 -16.59 -4.82 16.80
N ASN A 196 -16.58 -5.76 15.85
CA ASN A 196 -17.57 -6.83 15.79
C ASN A 196 -17.21 -8.01 16.70
N SER A 197 -15.91 -8.30 16.84
CA SER A 197 -15.42 -9.47 17.55
C SER A 197 -14.65 -9.12 18.81
N GLU A 198 -14.61 -7.83 19.19
CA GLU A 198 -13.90 -7.30 20.35
C GLU A 198 -12.43 -7.75 20.38
N HIS A 199 -11.79 -7.83 19.21
CA HIS A 199 -10.38 -8.20 19.09
C HIS A 199 -9.45 -7.03 19.41
N ARG A 200 -8.22 -7.37 19.83
CA ARG A 200 -7.11 -6.42 19.96
C ARG A 200 -6.23 -6.62 18.74
N VAL A 201 -6.10 -5.61 17.91
CA VAL A 201 -5.31 -5.72 16.68
C VAL A 201 -4.09 -4.82 16.80
N ALA A 202 -2.90 -5.40 16.73
CA ALA A 202 -1.65 -4.67 16.64
C ALA A 202 -1.17 -4.66 15.18
N ILE A 203 -0.93 -3.49 14.63
CA ILE A 203 -0.48 -3.35 13.24
C ILE A 203 0.94 -2.77 13.22
N LEU A 204 1.86 -3.50 12.60
CA LEU A 204 3.19 -3.01 12.27
C LEU A 204 3.14 -2.26 10.93
N MET A 205 3.59 -1.02 10.94
CA MET A 205 3.53 -0.08 9.82
C MET A 205 4.93 0.30 9.36
N ASP A 206 5.17 0.26 8.06
CA ASP A 206 6.39 0.77 7.43
C ASP A 206 6.00 1.98 6.58
N THR A 207 6.45 3.17 6.96
CA THR A 207 6.03 4.44 6.35
C THR A 207 7.19 5.43 6.30
N PRO A 208 7.31 6.25 5.23
CA PRO A 208 8.28 7.34 5.20
C PRO A 208 7.96 8.49 6.18
N THR A 209 6.74 8.54 6.73
CA THR A 209 6.24 9.63 7.58
C THR A 209 5.67 9.11 8.90
N PRO A 210 6.51 8.56 9.81
CA PRO A 210 6.04 8.02 11.10
C PRO A 210 5.31 9.08 11.95
N ASP A 211 5.71 10.35 11.84
CA ASP A 211 5.08 11.47 12.56
C ASP A 211 3.62 11.74 12.15
N HIS A 212 3.21 11.28 10.96
CA HIS A 212 1.86 11.45 10.41
C HIS A 212 1.07 10.14 10.33
N LEU A 213 1.59 9.06 10.93
CA LEU A 213 1.02 7.73 10.84
C LEU A 213 -0.47 7.69 11.26
N PHE A 214 -0.81 8.34 12.37
CA PHE A 214 -2.17 8.29 12.91
C PHE A 214 -3.17 9.02 12.01
N ASP A 215 -2.78 10.18 11.47
CA ASP A 215 -3.61 10.96 10.56
C ASP A 215 -3.82 10.21 9.23
N ASP A 216 -2.77 9.56 8.72
CA ASP A 216 -2.84 8.75 7.50
C ASP A 216 -3.76 7.53 7.67
N LEU A 217 -3.73 6.87 8.83
CA LEU A 217 -4.61 5.74 9.13
C LEU A 217 -6.08 6.17 9.30
N ASP A 218 -6.34 7.28 9.98
CA ASP A 218 -7.69 7.83 10.08
C ASP A 218 -8.22 8.22 8.69
N LEU A 219 -7.38 8.86 7.85
CA LEU A 219 -7.72 9.17 6.45
C LEU A 219 -8.06 7.90 5.65
N MET A 220 -7.25 6.84 5.74
CA MET A 220 -7.49 5.57 5.06
C MET A 220 -8.87 5.00 5.38
N VAL A 221 -9.20 4.88 6.67
CA VAL A 221 -10.44 4.23 7.09
C VAL A 221 -11.66 5.08 6.73
N ARG A 222 -11.56 6.41 6.84
CA ARG A 222 -12.66 7.32 6.47
C ARG A 222 -12.94 7.37 4.98
N THR A 223 -11.93 7.19 4.13
CA THR A 223 -12.08 7.35 2.68
C THR A 223 -12.55 6.08 1.95
N LEU A 224 -12.51 4.91 2.60
CA LEU A 224 -12.89 3.63 1.98
C LEU A 224 -14.39 3.37 1.87
N ARG A 225 -15.20 3.92 2.78
CA ARG A 225 -16.66 3.80 2.73
C ARG A 225 -17.30 5.18 2.80
N GLU A 226 -18.30 5.41 1.96
CA GLU A 226 -19.20 6.57 2.08
C GLU A 226 -19.67 6.73 3.53
N ASP A 227 -19.78 7.99 4.00
CA ASP A 227 -19.91 8.58 5.35
C ASP A 227 -20.68 7.84 6.49
N SER A 228 -21.20 6.64 6.26
CA SER A 228 -21.97 5.80 7.18
C SER A 228 -21.17 4.76 7.99
N SER A 229 -19.86 4.58 7.76
CA SER A 229 -19.05 3.58 8.48
C SER A 229 -18.43 4.13 9.77
N ASP A 230 -18.72 3.49 10.89
CA ASP A 230 -18.13 3.76 12.21
C ASP A 230 -16.79 3.04 12.46
N ALA A 231 -16.25 2.37 11.43
CA ALA A 231 -14.99 1.62 11.49
C ALA A 231 -13.83 2.43 12.09
N HIS A 232 -13.73 3.71 11.75
CA HIS A 232 -12.69 4.60 12.26
C HIS A 232 -12.67 4.75 13.79
N THR A 233 -13.79 4.52 14.48
CA THR A 233 -13.86 4.56 15.95
C THR A 233 -13.12 3.40 16.62
N ALA A 234 -12.74 2.37 15.86
CA ALA A 234 -11.93 1.25 16.33
C ALA A 234 -10.45 1.61 16.47
N LEU A 235 -10.00 2.67 15.80
CA LEU A 235 -8.64 3.20 15.89
C LEU A 235 -8.42 3.76 17.30
N ARG A 236 -7.54 3.12 18.07
CA ARG A 236 -7.48 3.35 19.53
C ARG A 236 -6.15 3.90 20.03
N GLY A 237 -5.02 3.48 19.48
CA GLY A 237 -3.75 4.05 19.94
C GLY A 237 -2.49 3.36 19.44
N VAL A 238 -1.48 3.27 20.30
CA VAL A 238 -0.11 2.89 19.96
C VAL A 238 0.36 1.66 20.73
N VAL A 239 1.21 0.84 20.12
CA VAL A 239 1.97 -0.18 20.83
C VAL A 239 3.28 0.45 21.32
N SER A 240 3.48 0.52 22.64
CA SER A 240 4.69 1.07 23.24
C SER A 240 5.89 0.15 23.03
N GLU A 241 7.11 0.69 23.16
CA GLU A 241 8.35 -0.12 23.14
C GLU A 241 8.41 -1.17 24.27
N ALA A 242 7.62 -0.99 25.33
CA ALA A 242 7.47 -1.95 26.42
C ALA A 242 6.35 -2.98 26.17
N GLY A 243 5.72 -2.96 24.99
CA GLY A 243 4.64 -3.87 24.62
C GLY A 243 3.27 -3.52 25.21
N ASP A 244 3.09 -2.31 25.73
CA ASP A 244 1.77 -1.85 26.19
C ASP A 244 0.92 -1.37 25.02
N LEU A 245 -0.36 -1.74 25.01
CA LEU A 245 -1.35 -1.12 24.14
C LEU A 245 -1.87 0.14 24.84
N LEU A 246 -1.35 1.30 24.44
CA LEU A 246 -1.68 2.59 25.04
C LEU A 246 -2.73 3.30 24.20
N GLU A 247 -3.77 3.78 24.88
CA GLU A 247 -4.82 4.56 24.25
C GLU A 247 -4.34 5.98 23.91
N ARG A 248 -4.78 6.49 22.76
CA ARG A 248 -4.47 7.82 22.26
C ARG A 248 -5.77 8.58 21.99
N HIS A 249 -5.94 9.75 22.62
CA HIS A 249 -7.12 10.61 22.44
C HIS A 249 -6.72 12.09 22.24
N PRO A 250 -7.11 12.72 21.11
CA PRO A 250 -7.73 12.09 19.94
C PRO A 250 -6.77 11.10 19.24
N PHE A 251 -7.28 10.15 18.46
CA PHE A 251 -6.43 9.22 17.72
C PHE A 251 -5.58 9.96 16.68
N ALA A 252 -6.23 10.79 15.85
CA ALA A 252 -5.60 11.68 14.87
C ALA A 252 -5.76 13.14 15.32
N ASP A 253 -4.69 13.94 15.18
CA ASP A 253 -4.69 15.36 15.55
C ASP A 253 -5.05 16.26 14.34
N GLY A 254 -5.07 15.68 13.14
CA GLY A 254 -5.19 16.38 11.88
C GLY A 254 -3.85 16.92 11.40
N TYR A 255 -3.80 17.20 10.10
CA TYR A 255 -2.57 17.65 9.46
C TYR A 255 -2.26 19.12 9.77
N ALA A 256 -1.01 19.39 10.11
CA ALA A 256 -0.48 20.75 10.14
C ALA A 256 -0.42 21.33 8.72
N LYS A 257 -0.64 22.64 8.59
CA LYS A 257 -0.49 23.31 7.30
C LYS A 257 0.96 23.20 6.79
N PRO A 258 1.17 22.78 5.54
CA PRO A 258 2.49 22.57 5.00
C PRO A 258 3.22 23.89 4.81
N ALA A 259 4.50 23.90 5.15
CA ALA A 259 5.36 25.03 4.86
C ALA A 259 5.62 25.13 3.36
N ALA A 260 5.46 26.32 2.79
CA ALA A 260 5.86 26.57 1.41
C ALA A 260 7.39 26.60 1.31
N ILE A 261 7.98 25.55 0.73
CA ILE A 261 9.40 25.51 0.40
C ILE A 261 9.59 26.24 -0.91
N LYS A 262 10.29 27.39 -0.88
CA LYS A 262 10.64 28.12 -2.10
C LYS A 262 11.77 27.40 -2.83
N THR A 263 11.50 26.93 -4.04
CA THR A 263 12.48 26.22 -4.84
C THR A 263 13.43 27.20 -5.51
N LYS A 264 14.69 27.24 -5.05
CA LYS A 264 15.79 27.92 -5.77
C LYS A 264 16.41 26.95 -6.78
N ALA A 265 15.72 26.69 -7.89
CA ALA A 265 16.26 25.88 -8.98
C ALA A 265 16.86 26.77 -10.08
N SER A 266 17.96 26.32 -10.69
CA SER A 266 18.43 26.92 -11.94
C SER A 266 17.44 26.58 -13.05
N LEU A 267 17.09 27.58 -13.85
CA LEU A 267 16.27 27.40 -15.05
C LEU A 267 17.09 26.89 -16.25
N ASP A 268 18.41 26.75 -16.12
CA ASP A 268 19.31 26.34 -17.20
C ASP A 268 19.03 24.90 -17.68
N ALA A 269 18.37 24.08 -16.86
CA ALA A 269 17.95 22.74 -17.23
C ALA A 269 16.84 22.73 -18.31
N ILE A 270 16.06 23.81 -18.42
CA ILE A 270 15.04 23.99 -19.45
C ILE A 270 15.68 24.70 -20.65
N PRO A 271 15.65 24.12 -21.86
CA PRO A 271 16.26 24.75 -23.03
C PRO A 271 15.67 26.14 -23.32
N LYS A 272 16.53 27.08 -23.74
CA LYS A 272 16.13 28.49 -23.95
C LYS A 272 14.98 28.66 -24.94
N SER A 273 14.90 27.81 -25.96
CA SER A 273 13.84 27.86 -26.98
C SER A 273 12.46 27.55 -26.42
N VAL A 274 12.37 26.79 -25.33
CA VAL A 274 11.10 26.36 -24.71
C VAL A 274 10.79 27.09 -23.40
N LEU A 275 11.76 27.79 -22.80
CA LEU A 275 11.61 28.38 -21.47
C LEU A 275 10.45 29.38 -21.36
N GLU A 276 10.37 30.37 -22.25
CA GLU A 276 9.30 31.39 -22.18
C GLU A 276 7.91 30.81 -22.50
N PRO A 277 7.72 29.99 -23.56
CA PRO A 277 6.43 29.34 -23.80
C PRO A 277 5.97 28.49 -22.60
N LEU A 278 6.87 27.67 -22.04
CA LEU A 278 6.55 26.84 -20.88
C LEU A 278 6.23 27.69 -19.64
N ARG A 279 7.02 28.73 -19.36
CA ARG A 279 6.76 29.62 -18.22
C ARG A 279 5.39 30.27 -18.32
N ARG A 280 5.00 30.76 -19.50
CA ARG A 280 3.69 31.39 -19.70
C ARG A 280 2.55 30.41 -19.45
N GLU A 281 2.68 29.19 -19.97
CA GLU A 281 1.67 28.15 -19.78
C GLU A 281 1.53 27.77 -18.30
N LEU A 282 2.64 27.53 -17.62
CA LEU A 282 2.66 27.16 -16.20
C LEU A 282 2.13 28.29 -15.30
N ALA A 283 2.42 29.55 -15.62
CA ALA A 283 1.92 30.70 -14.87
C ALA A 283 0.39 30.86 -14.96
N ALA A 284 -0.24 30.34 -16.01
CA ALA A 284 -1.69 30.43 -16.22
C ALA A 284 -2.48 29.34 -15.48
N HIS A 285 -1.81 28.33 -14.92
CA HIS A 285 -2.45 27.15 -14.34
C HIS A 285 -2.02 26.92 -12.90
N THR A 286 -2.95 26.48 -12.07
CA THR A 286 -2.71 26.01 -10.69
C THR A 286 -2.98 24.52 -10.53
N SER A 287 -3.59 23.89 -11.52
CA SER A 287 -3.89 22.46 -11.54
C SER A 287 -3.76 21.87 -12.95
N GLY A 288 -3.84 20.54 -13.04
CA GLY A 288 -3.64 19.77 -14.26
C GLY A 288 -2.34 18.96 -14.21
N MET A 289 -1.79 18.61 -15.37
CA MET A 289 -0.64 17.72 -15.47
C MET A 289 0.46 18.27 -16.36
N VAL A 290 1.69 18.25 -15.86
CA VAL A 290 2.90 18.69 -16.55
C VAL A 290 3.88 17.52 -16.63
N LEU A 291 4.30 17.17 -17.84
CA LEU A 291 5.14 16.01 -18.08
C LEU A 291 6.49 16.39 -18.66
N PHE A 292 7.53 15.73 -18.16
CA PHE A 292 8.91 15.94 -18.62
C PHE A 292 9.54 14.64 -19.12
N GLY A 293 10.14 14.69 -20.29
CA GLY A 293 10.85 13.60 -20.92
C GLY A 293 12.31 13.95 -21.18
N ALA A 294 13.25 13.04 -20.91
CA ALA A 294 14.64 13.20 -21.35
C ALA A 294 15.34 11.88 -21.67
N THR A 295 16.09 11.85 -22.78
CA THR A 295 16.78 10.65 -23.29
C THR A 295 18.12 10.33 -22.60
N HIS A 296 18.35 10.83 -21.39
CA HIS A 296 19.65 10.72 -20.73
C HIS A 296 19.78 9.36 -20.01
N ASP A 297 20.94 8.70 -20.15
CA ASP A 297 21.30 7.46 -19.46
C ASP A 297 21.62 7.72 -17.98
N SER A 298 20.69 8.32 -17.23
CA SER A 298 20.72 8.39 -15.77
C SER A 298 19.58 7.57 -15.19
N GLU A 299 19.70 7.11 -13.95
CA GLU A 299 18.64 6.33 -13.29
C GLU A 299 17.30 7.08 -13.16
N HIS A 300 17.35 8.42 -13.26
CA HIS A 300 16.23 9.33 -13.17
C HIS A 300 16.24 10.27 -14.38
N ALA A 301 15.30 10.09 -15.32
CA ALA A 301 15.17 10.98 -16.48
C ALA A 301 14.41 12.25 -16.13
N ALA A 302 14.83 13.36 -16.75
CA ALA A 302 14.17 14.65 -16.72
C ALA A 302 13.99 15.33 -15.34
N TYR A 303 14.62 14.82 -14.26
CA TYR A 303 14.50 15.40 -12.93
C TYR A 303 15.06 16.82 -12.83
N GLU A 304 16.07 17.17 -13.64
CA GLU A 304 16.58 18.55 -13.73
C GLU A 304 15.53 19.50 -14.32
N GLN A 305 14.80 19.06 -15.36
CA GLN A 305 13.70 19.83 -15.95
C GLN A 305 12.54 19.97 -14.95
N LEU A 306 12.21 18.89 -14.24
CA LEU A 306 11.21 18.91 -13.18
C LEU A 306 11.60 19.88 -12.04
N ALA A 307 12.87 19.85 -11.61
CA ALA A 307 13.37 20.76 -10.58
C ALA A 307 13.27 22.23 -11.02
N ALA A 308 13.59 22.54 -12.29
CA ALA A 308 13.41 23.86 -12.85
C ALA A 308 11.92 24.26 -12.93
N ALA A 309 11.04 23.33 -13.29
CA ALA A 309 9.60 23.57 -13.36
C ALA A 309 8.94 23.81 -11.98
N LEU A 310 9.48 23.22 -10.92
CA LEU A 310 9.07 23.55 -9.55
C LEU A 310 9.22 25.05 -9.27
N ALA A 311 10.33 25.67 -9.65
CA ALA A 311 10.52 27.11 -9.48
C ALA A 311 9.52 27.94 -10.31
N LEU A 312 9.05 27.43 -11.46
CA LEU A 312 8.07 28.11 -12.31
C LEU A 312 6.62 27.98 -11.81
N THR A 313 6.38 27.12 -10.82
CA THR A 313 5.03 26.76 -10.36
C THR A 313 4.79 27.08 -8.90
N ASP A 314 5.66 27.87 -8.26
CA ASP A 314 5.53 28.22 -6.84
C ASP A 314 4.19 28.89 -6.49
N HIS A 315 3.51 29.53 -7.45
CA HIS A 315 2.17 30.11 -7.27
C HIS A 315 1.07 29.06 -7.12
N ALA A 316 1.27 27.82 -7.55
CA ALA A 316 0.28 26.74 -7.50
C ALA A 316 0.18 26.06 -6.12
N GLY A 317 0.97 26.49 -5.13
CA GLY A 317 0.88 26.01 -3.74
C GLY A 317 2.08 25.16 -3.29
N PRO A 318 1.99 24.50 -2.13
CA PRO A 318 3.10 23.71 -1.60
C PRO A 318 3.28 22.40 -2.39
N ALA A 319 4.54 21.98 -2.52
CA ALA A 319 4.93 20.79 -3.27
C ALA A 319 5.34 19.63 -2.37
N ALA A 320 4.97 18.42 -2.75
CA ALA A 320 5.40 17.17 -2.13
C ALA A 320 5.82 16.16 -3.21
N ARG A 321 6.63 15.18 -2.80
CA ARG A 321 6.95 14.01 -3.62
C ARG A 321 6.39 12.76 -2.97
N ILE A 322 5.94 11.81 -3.78
CA ILE A 322 5.28 10.60 -3.29
C ILE A 322 6.25 9.42 -3.32
N MET A 323 6.27 8.63 -2.24
CA MET A 323 6.90 7.31 -2.23
C MET A 323 6.06 6.37 -3.08
N ILE A 324 6.60 6.06 -4.24
CA ILE A 324 5.89 5.29 -5.25
C ILE A 324 5.72 3.83 -4.84
N ARG A 325 6.79 3.25 -4.31
CA ARG A 325 6.89 1.88 -3.84
C ARG A 325 8.04 1.74 -2.86
N HIS A 326 7.98 0.76 -1.97
CA HIS A 326 9.16 0.34 -1.21
C HIS A 326 10.19 -0.30 -2.14
N ARG A 327 11.42 0.21 -2.11
CA ARG A 327 12.55 -0.32 -2.90
C ARG A 327 13.48 -1.14 -2.01
N SER A 328 14.06 -2.19 -2.58
CA SER A 328 15.20 -2.89 -1.96
C SER A 328 16.46 -2.02 -1.86
N THR A 329 16.52 -0.92 -2.60
CA THR A 329 17.61 0.08 -2.60
C THR A 329 17.05 1.49 -2.37
N PRO A 330 16.72 1.87 -1.11
CA PRO A 330 16.11 3.17 -0.78
C PRO A 330 16.98 4.38 -1.14
N ALA A 331 18.30 4.22 -1.22
CA ALA A 331 19.22 5.29 -1.61
C ALA A 331 18.87 5.91 -2.99
N LYS A 332 18.23 5.13 -3.87
CA LYS A 332 17.82 5.59 -5.20
C LYS A 332 16.75 6.67 -5.16
N ASP A 333 15.88 6.68 -4.15
CA ASP A 333 14.86 7.72 -3.98
C ASP A 333 15.47 9.09 -3.61
N TRP A 334 16.76 9.10 -3.23
CA TRP A 334 17.51 10.32 -2.92
C TRP A 334 18.46 10.74 -4.03
N MET A 335 18.54 10.00 -5.14
CA MET A 335 19.36 10.34 -6.32
C MET A 335 18.66 11.37 -7.22
N VAL A 336 18.17 12.45 -6.63
CA VAL A 336 17.42 13.53 -7.30
C VAL A 336 18.10 14.89 -7.06
N PRO A 337 17.80 15.93 -7.86
CA PRO A 337 18.32 17.27 -7.62
C PRO A 337 17.93 17.80 -6.23
N ASP A 338 18.78 18.63 -5.63
CA ASP A 338 18.57 19.17 -4.27
C ASP A 338 17.21 19.88 -4.06
N PRO A 339 16.68 20.65 -5.04
CA PRO A 339 15.32 21.16 -4.97
C PRO A 339 14.24 20.11 -4.69
N ILE A 340 14.38 18.91 -5.26
CA ILE A 340 13.43 17.81 -5.10
C ILE A 340 13.71 17.06 -3.80
N LYS A 341 14.98 16.92 -3.39
CA LYS A 341 15.36 16.29 -2.10
C LYS A 341 14.76 17.02 -0.89
N GLN A 342 14.59 18.34 -0.99
CA GLN A 342 14.03 19.16 0.09
C GLN A 342 12.52 18.99 0.25
N LEU A 343 11.82 18.41 -0.74
CA LEU A 343 10.39 18.21 -0.66
C LEU A 343 10.05 17.10 0.33
N PRO A 344 8.95 17.23 1.09
CA PRO A 344 8.45 16.16 1.94
C PRO A 344 8.17 14.92 1.09
N PHE A 345 8.57 13.75 1.62
CA PHE A 345 8.42 12.46 0.97
C PHE A 345 7.27 11.69 1.62
N LEU A 346 6.10 11.76 0.99
CA LEU A 346 4.84 11.31 1.58
C LEU A 346 4.44 9.94 1.04
N PRO A 347 3.66 9.13 1.79
CA PRO A 347 3.32 7.77 1.39
C PRO A 347 2.35 7.72 0.19
N SER A 348 1.51 8.73 -0.02
CA SER A 348 0.51 8.72 -1.09
C SER A 348 0.03 10.11 -1.51
N ILE A 349 -0.59 10.18 -2.69
CA ILE A 349 -1.31 11.35 -3.21
C ILE A 349 -2.43 11.76 -2.24
N GLN A 350 -3.16 10.79 -1.67
CA GLN A 350 -4.22 11.00 -0.68
C GLN A 350 -3.69 11.76 0.54
N SER A 351 -2.60 11.26 1.14
CA SER A 351 -1.96 11.89 2.31
C SER A 351 -1.45 13.30 1.96
N ALA A 352 -0.78 13.44 0.81
CA ALA A 352 -0.31 14.75 0.34
C ALA A 352 -1.47 15.75 0.15
N TYR A 353 -2.56 15.32 -0.47
CA TYR A 353 -3.72 16.17 -0.69
C TYR A 353 -4.38 16.62 0.62
N ALA A 354 -4.58 15.69 1.55
CA ALA A 354 -5.20 15.93 2.84
C ALA A 354 -4.34 16.85 3.73
N GLN A 355 -3.01 16.76 3.61
CA GLN A 355 -2.08 17.72 4.22
C GLN A 355 -2.18 19.12 3.59
N GLY A 356 -2.74 19.27 2.39
CA GLY A 356 -2.88 20.56 1.73
C GLY A 356 -1.81 20.85 0.67
N PHE A 357 -1.05 19.84 0.25
CA PHE A 357 -0.17 19.96 -0.92
C PHE A 357 -1.01 20.08 -2.20
N ARG A 358 -0.55 20.92 -3.12
CA ARG A 358 -1.22 21.21 -4.40
C ARG A 358 -0.31 21.07 -5.62
N ARG A 359 0.97 20.83 -5.40
CA ARG A 359 1.89 20.33 -6.42
C ARG A 359 2.39 18.96 -5.99
N ILE A 360 2.14 17.93 -6.79
CA ILE A 360 2.49 16.56 -6.41
C ILE A 360 3.36 15.94 -7.50
N LEU A 361 4.58 15.55 -7.10
CA LEU A 361 5.51 14.83 -7.95
C LEU A 361 5.14 13.34 -7.93
N VAL A 362 4.85 12.82 -9.11
CA VAL A 362 4.40 11.44 -9.33
C VAL A 362 5.31 10.76 -10.35
N ASP A 363 5.42 9.43 -10.26
CA ASP A 363 6.05 8.63 -11.30
C ASP A 363 4.97 7.89 -12.09
N PRO A 364 4.83 8.19 -13.40
CA PRO A 364 3.84 7.54 -14.28
C PRO A 364 3.90 6.02 -14.26
N LEU A 365 5.07 5.43 -14.04
CA LEU A 365 5.28 4.00 -14.24
C LEU A 365 4.61 3.15 -13.14
N TYR A 366 4.18 3.74 -12.04
CA TYR A 366 3.81 2.98 -10.84
C TYR A 366 2.53 3.49 -10.16
N SER A 367 1.85 4.48 -10.72
CA SER A 367 0.51 4.91 -10.29
C SER A 367 -0.55 4.10 -11.07
N SER A 368 -0.95 2.93 -10.58
CA SER A 368 -1.79 1.98 -11.33
C SER A 368 -3.28 2.34 -11.41
N ASP A 369 -3.79 3.23 -10.56
CA ASP A 369 -5.23 3.28 -10.27
C ASP A 369 -5.91 4.60 -10.67
N ALA A 370 -5.26 5.41 -11.52
CA ALA A 370 -5.75 6.76 -11.87
C ALA A 370 -6.12 7.61 -10.64
N ALA A 371 -5.52 7.32 -9.47
CA ALA A 371 -5.85 7.92 -8.19
C ALA A 371 -5.76 9.46 -8.22
N TRP A 372 -4.91 9.99 -9.08
CA TRP A 372 -4.70 11.41 -9.31
C TRP A 372 -5.90 12.11 -10.00
N LEU A 373 -6.77 11.39 -10.74
CA LEU A 373 -7.94 11.97 -11.41
C LEU A 373 -9.00 12.51 -10.45
N GLY A 374 -8.98 12.10 -9.17
CA GLY A 374 -9.90 12.60 -8.16
C GLY A 374 -9.56 13.99 -7.61
N TYR A 375 -8.50 14.64 -8.10
CA TYR A 375 -7.94 15.85 -7.51
C TYR A 375 -7.80 16.99 -8.54
N ASP A 376 -8.92 17.59 -8.91
CA ASP A 376 -8.99 18.63 -9.96
C ASP A 376 -8.29 19.96 -9.60
N ASP A 377 -8.01 20.20 -8.32
CA ASP A 377 -7.31 21.39 -7.82
C ASP A 377 -5.79 21.16 -7.61
N VAL A 378 -5.24 20.04 -8.09
CA VAL A 378 -3.82 19.69 -7.95
C VAL A 378 -3.07 19.79 -9.27
N LEU A 379 -1.84 20.28 -9.21
CA LEU A 379 -0.86 20.23 -10.30
C LEU A 379 0.04 19.00 -10.14
N PHE A 380 -0.18 17.99 -10.98
CA PHE A 380 0.66 16.80 -11.05
C PHE A 380 1.86 17.02 -11.96
N MET A 381 3.03 16.54 -11.52
CA MET A 381 4.26 16.66 -12.28
C MET A 381 4.94 15.29 -12.40
N GLY A 382 5.19 14.84 -13.62
CA GLY A 382 5.73 13.52 -13.90
C GLY A 382 6.97 13.54 -14.81
N THR A 383 7.78 12.50 -14.72
CA THR A 383 8.98 12.34 -15.56
C THR A 383 9.05 10.99 -16.26
N THR A 384 9.72 10.93 -17.40
CA THR A 384 9.96 9.69 -18.17
C THR A 384 11.20 9.79 -19.07
N PHE A 385 11.62 8.67 -19.66
CA PHE A 385 12.80 8.50 -20.52
C PHE A 385 12.58 8.83 -22.00
N GLU A 386 11.40 9.35 -22.34
CA GLU A 386 11.02 9.70 -23.72
C GLU A 386 11.38 11.16 -24.05
N HIS A 387 11.38 11.55 -25.33
CA HIS A 387 11.59 12.94 -25.75
C HIS A 387 10.56 13.48 -26.75
N GLU A 388 9.75 12.61 -27.32
CA GLU A 388 8.66 13.03 -28.19
C GLU A 388 7.44 13.28 -27.32
N VAL A 389 6.75 14.40 -27.55
CA VAL A 389 5.56 14.80 -26.77
C VAL A 389 4.56 13.65 -26.67
N THR A 390 4.30 12.96 -27.77
CA THR A 390 3.32 11.87 -27.86
C THR A 390 3.74 10.67 -27.00
N ASN A 391 5.00 10.25 -27.07
CA ASN A 391 5.51 9.14 -26.25
C ASN A 391 5.57 9.48 -24.77
N VAL A 392 5.95 10.72 -24.43
CA VAL A 392 5.96 11.21 -23.05
C VAL A 392 4.55 11.16 -22.47
N ALA A 393 3.55 11.68 -23.20
CA ALA A 393 2.15 11.65 -22.79
C ALA A 393 1.61 10.21 -22.69
N LEU A 394 1.90 9.37 -23.70
CA LEU A 394 1.44 7.98 -23.75
C LEU A 394 1.95 7.16 -22.56
N THR A 395 3.21 7.36 -22.17
CA THR A 395 3.81 6.64 -21.03
C THR A 395 3.06 6.90 -19.72
N MET A 396 2.54 8.11 -19.54
CA MET A 396 1.73 8.47 -18.38
C MET A 396 0.32 7.90 -18.48
N VAL A 397 -0.30 7.99 -19.65
CA VAL A 397 -1.73 7.73 -19.81
C VAL A 397 -2.03 6.24 -19.87
N SER A 398 -1.22 5.46 -20.59
CA SER A 398 -1.41 4.01 -20.82
C SER A 398 -1.45 3.12 -19.58
N ARG A 399 -1.29 3.70 -18.38
CA ARG A 399 -1.35 3.02 -17.08
C ARG A 399 -2.50 3.46 -16.19
N SER A 400 -3.42 4.28 -16.70
CA SER A 400 -4.59 4.79 -15.95
C SER A 400 -5.69 3.74 -15.74
N GLY A 401 -5.41 2.46 -16.01
CA GLY A 401 -6.32 1.34 -15.83
C GLY A 401 -7.42 1.28 -16.89
N SER A 402 -8.42 2.15 -16.79
CA SER A 402 -9.58 2.16 -17.68
C SER A 402 -9.42 3.15 -18.85
N ARG A 403 -10.05 2.85 -19.99
CA ARG A 403 -10.06 3.74 -21.16
C ARG A 403 -10.70 5.12 -20.88
N GLU A 404 -11.65 5.18 -19.95
CA GLU A 404 -12.26 6.43 -19.51
C GLU A 404 -11.26 7.27 -18.70
N SER A 405 -10.56 6.62 -17.77
CA SER A 405 -9.48 7.24 -16.99
C SER A 405 -8.35 7.73 -17.90
N GLU A 406 -8.03 7.02 -18.98
CA GLU A 406 -7.05 7.47 -19.98
C GLU A 406 -7.48 8.77 -20.68
N VAL A 407 -8.74 8.88 -21.07
CA VAL A 407 -9.30 10.08 -21.70
C VAL A 407 -9.26 11.27 -20.74
N LEU A 408 -9.73 11.06 -19.50
CA LEU A 408 -9.67 12.09 -18.47
C LEU A 408 -8.22 12.51 -18.20
N ALA A 409 -7.29 11.56 -18.16
CA ALA A 409 -5.88 11.83 -17.96
C ALA A 409 -5.29 12.74 -19.05
N LEU A 410 -5.59 12.45 -20.31
CA LEU A 410 -5.16 13.27 -21.44
C LEU A 410 -5.76 14.67 -21.37
N GLN A 411 -7.03 14.77 -20.96
CA GLN A 411 -7.70 16.04 -20.72
C GLN A 411 -7.17 16.82 -19.53
N GLN A 412 -6.24 16.29 -18.73
CA GLN A 412 -5.56 17.05 -17.67
C GLN A 412 -4.17 17.58 -18.10
N ILE A 413 -3.59 17.11 -19.22
CA ILE A 413 -2.27 17.54 -19.68
C ILE A 413 -2.25 19.01 -20.14
N ILE A 414 -1.59 19.89 -19.38
CA ILE A 414 -1.43 21.30 -19.74
C ILE A 414 -0.13 21.57 -20.49
N ALA A 415 0.92 20.79 -20.24
CA ALA A 415 2.20 20.92 -20.93
C ALA A 415 2.99 19.61 -20.94
N VAL A 416 3.73 19.39 -22.03
CA VAL A 416 4.65 18.26 -22.19
C VAL A 416 5.95 18.76 -22.79
N LEU A 417 7.06 18.57 -22.09
CA LEU A 417 8.39 18.91 -22.57
C LEU A 417 9.24 17.65 -22.70
N GLY A 418 9.60 17.29 -23.92
CA GLY A 418 10.58 16.26 -24.20
C GLY A 418 11.92 16.85 -24.63
N VAL A 419 13.02 16.26 -24.14
CA VAL A 419 14.38 16.78 -24.35
C VAL A 419 15.30 15.66 -24.84
N LEU A 420 15.78 15.79 -26.07
CA LEU A 420 16.78 14.91 -26.67
C LEU A 420 18.18 15.52 -26.48
N ARG A 421 19.06 14.81 -25.77
CA ARG A 421 20.47 15.19 -25.64
C ARG A 421 21.30 14.49 -26.70
N ILE A 422 22.09 15.26 -27.45
CA ILE A 422 22.94 14.76 -28.54
C ILE A 422 24.39 15.14 -28.23
N GLU A 423 25.21 14.14 -27.93
CA GLU A 423 26.64 14.34 -27.76
C GLU A 423 27.32 14.57 -29.11
N SER A 424 28.14 15.63 -29.20
CA SER A 424 28.89 15.96 -30.41
C SER A 424 30.36 16.28 -30.08
N LYS A 425 31.22 16.25 -31.11
CA LYS A 425 32.64 16.63 -30.96
C LYS A 425 32.85 18.08 -30.50
N LYS A 426 31.84 18.95 -30.67
CA LYS A 426 31.87 20.37 -30.26
C LYS A 426 31.18 20.61 -28.90
N GLY A 427 30.78 19.54 -28.20
CA GLY A 427 29.99 19.59 -26.97
C GLY A 427 28.58 19.02 -27.14
N GLY A 428 27.88 18.81 -26.02
CA GLY A 428 26.49 18.35 -26.00
C GLY A 428 25.54 19.41 -26.55
N CYS A 429 24.62 19.00 -27.41
CA CYS A 429 23.51 19.81 -27.92
C CYS A 429 22.19 19.26 -27.42
N VAL A 430 21.17 20.12 -27.39
CA VAL A 430 19.83 19.74 -26.95
C VAL A 430 18.83 20.07 -28.05
N VAL A 431 17.88 19.15 -28.25
CA VAL A 431 16.71 19.30 -29.11
C VAL A 431 15.48 19.12 -28.23
N SER A 432 14.48 19.96 -28.44
CA SER A 432 13.29 20.06 -27.60
C SER A 432 12.03 19.77 -28.41
N ASP A 433 11.07 19.11 -27.78
CA ASP A 433 9.70 18.96 -28.25
C ASP A 433 8.77 19.51 -27.17
N LEU A 434 8.00 20.55 -27.48
CA LEU A 434 7.14 21.20 -26.49
C LEU A 434 5.71 21.28 -27.01
N PHE A 435 4.81 20.69 -26.23
CA PHE A 435 3.37 20.94 -26.28
C PHE A 435 2.97 21.84 -25.11
N VAL A 436 2.11 22.81 -25.41
CA VAL A 436 1.38 23.60 -24.42
C VAL A 436 -0.09 23.61 -24.83
N ARG A 437 -0.99 23.48 -23.86
CA ARG A 437 -2.42 23.41 -24.13
C ARG A 437 -2.97 24.77 -24.59
N GLY A 438 -2.55 25.85 -23.94
CA GLY A 438 -3.16 27.16 -24.11
C GLY A 438 -4.66 27.11 -23.81
N THR A 439 -5.48 27.65 -24.70
CA THR A 439 -6.95 27.65 -24.57
C THR A 439 -7.63 26.49 -25.29
N ALA A 440 -6.87 25.54 -25.85
CA ALA A 440 -7.43 24.46 -26.64
C ALA A 440 -8.10 23.42 -25.73
N GLN A 441 -9.29 22.99 -26.12
CA GLN A 441 -9.92 21.81 -25.51
C GLN A 441 -9.39 20.56 -26.19
N GLY A 442 -9.00 19.58 -25.37
CA GLY A 442 -8.57 18.29 -25.87
C GLY A 442 -9.73 17.51 -26.50
N PRO A 443 -9.44 16.46 -27.29
CA PRO A 443 -10.45 15.55 -27.81
C PRO A 443 -11.34 14.98 -26.69
N THR A 444 -12.62 14.83 -26.98
CA THR A 444 -13.59 14.14 -26.11
C THR A 444 -13.80 12.67 -26.52
N GLY A 445 -13.19 12.26 -27.64
CA GLY A 445 -13.24 10.89 -28.14
C GLY A 445 -12.33 9.96 -27.33
N THR A 446 -12.51 8.65 -27.50
CA THR A 446 -11.72 7.63 -26.80
C THR A 446 -10.59 7.05 -27.66
N ARG A 447 -10.35 7.62 -28.86
CA ARG A 447 -9.34 7.12 -29.80
C ARG A 447 -8.02 7.81 -29.53
N TRP A 448 -6.96 7.00 -29.34
CA TRP A 448 -5.62 7.51 -29.16
C TRP A 448 -5.16 8.37 -30.34
N GLU A 449 -5.53 8.00 -31.57
CA GLU A 449 -5.16 8.75 -32.78
C GLU A 449 -5.61 10.22 -32.72
N ASP A 450 -6.81 10.49 -32.19
CA ASP A 450 -7.34 11.85 -32.07
C ASP A 450 -6.50 12.68 -31.08
N PHE A 451 -6.00 12.05 -30.01
CA PHE A 451 -5.12 12.69 -29.04
C PHE A 451 -3.69 12.86 -29.55
N GLU A 452 -3.18 11.90 -30.31
CA GLU A 452 -1.88 12.00 -30.95
C GLU A 452 -1.87 13.16 -31.96
N ASP A 453 -2.91 13.30 -32.77
CA ASP A 453 -3.11 14.41 -33.69
C ASP A 453 -3.24 15.74 -32.93
N PHE A 454 -4.00 15.77 -31.84
CA PHE A 454 -4.13 16.95 -30.98
C PHE A 454 -2.78 17.40 -30.40
N LEU A 455 -2.05 16.48 -29.77
CA LEU A 455 -0.73 16.75 -29.19
C LEU A 455 0.23 17.23 -30.28
N THR A 456 0.26 16.56 -31.42
CA THR A 456 1.17 16.85 -32.54
C THR A 456 0.91 18.22 -33.16
N SER A 457 -0.37 18.59 -33.35
CA SER A 457 -0.79 19.83 -33.99
C SER A 457 -0.56 21.06 -33.11
N HIS A 458 -0.58 20.90 -31.78
CA HIS A 458 -0.42 21.98 -30.80
C HIS A 458 1.01 22.09 -30.24
N ARG A 459 1.99 21.41 -30.85
CA ARG A 459 3.41 21.61 -30.52
C ARG A 459 3.86 23.00 -30.93
N VAL A 460 4.32 23.77 -29.95
CA VAL A 460 4.88 25.13 -30.15
C VAL A 460 6.37 25.10 -30.46
N VAL A 461 7.06 24.04 -30.08
CA VAL A 461 8.43 23.72 -30.51
C VAL A 461 8.46 22.27 -30.95
N ARG A 462 9.00 22.01 -32.14
CA ARG A 462 9.04 20.66 -32.73
C ARG A 462 10.48 20.20 -32.82
N TRP A 463 10.76 19.01 -32.28
CA TRP A 463 12.10 18.46 -32.32
C TRP A 463 12.64 18.31 -33.76
N GLN A 464 11.75 18.03 -34.73
CA GLN A 464 12.09 17.91 -36.14
C GLN A 464 12.71 19.20 -36.72
N ASP A 465 12.18 20.35 -36.32
CA ASP A 465 12.61 21.66 -36.83
C ASP A 465 13.95 22.08 -36.20
N GLU A 466 14.08 21.92 -34.87
CA GLU A 466 15.33 22.17 -34.16
C GLU A 466 16.46 21.25 -34.64
N LEU A 467 16.19 19.95 -34.81
CA LEU A 467 17.17 19.01 -35.32
C LEU A 467 17.57 19.34 -36.77
N THR A 468 16.62 19.78 -37.59
CA THR A 468 16.90 20.24 -38.95
C THR A 468 17.90 21.39 -38.98
N ALA A 469 17.66 22.40 -38.15
CA ALA A 469 18.55 23.55 -38.05
C ALA A 469 19.97 23.14 -37.62
N LEU A 470 20.09 22.25 -36.62
CA LEU A 470 21.40 21.77 -36.13
C LEU A 470 22.15 20.93 -37.18
N LEU A 471 21.44 20.12 -37.96
CA LEU A 471 22.02 19.31 -39.03
C LEU A 471 22.46 20.16 -40.23
N ASP A 472 21.70 21.18 -40.62
CA ASP A 472 22.08 22.07 -41.72
C ASP A 472 23.20 23.04 -41.35
N ALA A 473 23.24 23.49 -40.09
CA ALA A 473 24.36 24.27 -39.56
C ALA A 473 25.64 23.42 -39.34
N GLY A 474 25.57 22.09 -39.50
CA GLY A 474 26.70 21.20 -39.26
C GLY A 474 27.17 21.18 -37.80
N VAL A 475 26.28 21.53 -36.87
CA VAL A 475 26.55 21.50 -35.42
C VAL A 475 26.54 20.05 -34.93
N VAL A 476 25.58 19.25 -35.42
CA VAL A 476 25.50 17.81 -35.15
C VAL A 476 25.59 17.00 -36.45
N SER A 477 26.03 15.75 -36.35
CA SER A 477 26.09 14.82 -37.49
C SER A 477 24.99 13.77 -37.42
N ALA A 478 24.50 13.28 -38.55
CA ALA A 478 23.48 12.22 -38.58
C ALA A 478 23.91 10.97 -37.79
N THR A 479 25.20 10.67 -37.72
CA THR A 479 25.74 9.56 -36.91
C THR A 479 25.63 9.84 -35.42
N ALA A 480 25.90 11.06 -34.97
CA ALA A 480 25.74 11.47 -33.57
C ALA A 480 24.27 11.37 -33.13
N VAL A 481 23.35 11.82 -33.99
CA VAL A 481 21.90 11.73 -33.75
C VAL A 481 21.45 10.27 -33.60
N LYS A 482 21.89 9.38 -34.51
CA LYS A 482 21.61 7.92 -34.39
C LYS A 482 22.21 7.30 -33.13
N GLY A 483 23.34 7.83 -32.67
CA GLY A 483 23.98 7.41 -31.43
C GLY A 483 23.16 7.77 -30.19
N ALA A 484 22.54 8.95 -30.19
CA ALA A 484 21.76 9.48 -29.07
C ALA A 484 20.49 8.66 -28.76
N MET A 485 19.83 8.08 -29.77
CA MET A 485 18.73 7.13 -29.57
C MET A 485 18.72 6.03 -30.62
N ARG A 486 19.38 4.91 -30.32
CA ARG A 486 19.51 3.78 -31.26
C ARG A 486 18.19 3.05 -31.56
N ARG A 487 17.18 3.19 -30.70
CA ARG A 487 15.91 2.44 -30.76
C ARG A 487 14.71 3.29 -31.17
N ASN A 488 14.88 4.58 -31.47
CA ASN A 488 13.77 5.43 -31.84
C ASN A 488 13.50 5.35 -33.35
N THR A 489 12.38 4.72 -33.73
CA THR A 489 11.99 4.51 -35.13
C THR A 489 11.67 5.81 -35.84
N HIS A 490 10.96 6.75 -35.21
CA HIS A 490 10.62 8.05 -35.81
C HIS A 490 11.85 8.87 -36.17
N LEU A 491 12.86 8.87 -35.31
CA LEU A 491 14.14 9.54 -35.56
C LEU A 491 14.90 8.90 -36.74
N LEU A 492 14.83 7.57 -36.88
CA LEU A 492 15.42 6.86 -38.01
C LEU A 492 14.69 7.18 -39.33
N GLU A 493 13.36 7.20 -39.31
CA GLU A 493 12.51 7.56 -40.45
C GLU A 493 12.75 9.00 -40.90
N PHE A 494 12.81 9.94 -39.96
CA PHE A 494 13.12 11.35 -40.22
C PHE A 494 14.49 11.50 -40.94
N LEU A 495 15.53 10.84 -40.42
CA LEU A 495 16.86 10.87 -41.04
C LEU A 495 16.87 10.25 -42.44
N ALA A 496 16.08 9.19 -42.66
CA ALA A 496 15.93 8.55 -43.96
C ALA A 496 15.23 9.47 -44.97
N ALA A 497 14.11 10.10 -44.58
CA ALA A 497 13.37 11.05 -45.40
C ALA A 497 14.24 12.25 -45.80
N ARG A 498 14.99 12.82 -44.85
CA ARG A 498 15.93 13.93 -45.12
C ARG A 498 17.03 13.55 -46.11
N ARG A 499 17.59 12.34 -46.00
CA ARG A 499 18.59 11.84 -46.95
C ARG A 499 18.00 11.65 -48.34
N GLY A 500 16.73 11.24 -48.43
CA GLY A 500 15.97 11.20 -49.68
C GLY A 500 15.83 12.58 -50.31
N ALA A 501 15.40 13.58 -49.54
CA ALA A 501 15.22 14.95 -50.01
C ALA A 501 16.52 15.59 -50.52
N LYS A 502 17.65 15.43 -49.81
CA LYS A 502 18.98 15.94 -50.26
C LYS A 502 19.55 15.26 -51.50
N LYS A 503 19.00 14.12 -51.94
CA LYS A 503 19.42 13.45 -53.19
C LYS A 503 18.62 13.92 -54.41
N VAL A 504 17.50 14.60 -54.19
CA VAL A 504 16.58 15.08 -55.24
C VAL A 504 16.81 16.56 -55.55
N SER A 505 17.35 17.33 -54.59
CA SER A 505 17.92 18.68 -54.79
C SER A 505 19.35 18.61 -55.32
#